data_AF-A0A3N9WNU3-F1
#
_entry.id   AF-A0A3N9WNU3-F1
#
_cell.length_a   1.000
_cell.length_b   1.000
_cell.length_c   1.000
_cell.angle_alpha   90.00
_cell.angle_beta   90.00
_cell.angle_gamma   90.00
#
_symmetry.space_group_name_H-M   'P 1'
#
loop_
_entity.id
_entity.type
_entity.pdbx_description
1 polymer ?
#
loop_
_entity_poly.entity_id
_entity_poly.type
_entity_poly.pdbx_seq_one_letter_code
_entity_poly.pdbx_strand_id
1 'polypeptide(L)'
;MTLDHVYRRLMACYPRAYRRQYEDEMIGVLLDDAAPDQRRPAARDVLALLGGALRAHVRQAGARFSADPWREAAQALALIAALTLFVRAARVPVLHLAMLAQSYPGGIGEPVVLWPGGPVAVLWLIVAVLAVVGWARAAAAVAVCGATFEVVRVAADYGQYSTVFHLWPAVLAAMIPLALVVRAPRSAGAALARWRLGTLVAATLVSVAAPSVALVTGADNATAPIYGTWIFTAGVGRIEAILLTAGYLLFALAILSTPAVLRRRLLALVVPVAATLLLTRVGLGSTGTFLERSTHDGVLAALTPAQWLVLVLAPALFFAVAVAILHHRERSGSRIA
;
A
#
# COMPACT_ATOMS: atom_id res chain seq x y z
N MET A 1 37.00 26.76 -0.12
CA MET A 1 35.52 26.81 -0.23
C MET A 1 35.03 27.79 0.82
N THR A 2 34.33 28.85 0.43
CA THR A 2 33.75 29.83 1.36
C THR A 2 32.46 29.27 1.98
N LEU A 3 32.06 29.80 3.14
CA LEU A 3 30.85 29.37 3.86
C LEU A 3 29.58 29.53 3.00
N ASP A 4 29.47 30.65 2.27
CA ASP A 4 28.41 30.92 1.28
C ASP A 4 28.28 29.78 0.23
N HIS A 5 29.41 29.32 -0.33
CA HIS A 5 29.39 28.23 -1.31
C HIS A 5 28.84 26.92 -0.72
N VAL A 6 29.14 26.63 0.54
CA VAL A 6 28.62 25.44 1.22
C VAL A 6 27.12 25.57 1.46
N TYR A 7 26.63 26.74 1.88
CA TYR A 7 25.19 27.00 2.02
C TYR A 7 24.44 26.95 0.68
N ARG A 8 24.99 27.49 -0.40
CA ARG A 8 24.42 27.35 -1.75
C ARG A 8 24.33 25.89 -2.20
N ARG A 9 25.35 25.08 -1.88
CA ARG A 9 25.31 23.63 -2.14
C ARG A 9 24.21 22.92 -1.36
N LEU A 10 23.98 23.31 -0.10
CA LEU A 10 22.88 22.78 0.72
C LEU A 10 21.51 23.24 0.19
N MET A 11 21.41 24.47 -0.30
CA MET A 11 20.18 24.98 -0.92
C MET A 11 19.80 24.22 -2.18
N ALA A 12 20.75 23.55 -2.86
CA ALA A 12 20.43 22.67 -3.99
C ALA A 12 19.43 21.56 -3.64
N CYS A 13 19.30 21.17 -2.36
CA CYS A 13 18.29 20.24 -1.88
C CYS A 13 16.85 20.80 -1.96
N TYR A 14 16.66 22.12 -1.99
CA TYR A 14 15.33 22.74 -2.11
C TYR A 14 14.76 22.66 -3.53
N PRO A 15 13.41 22.58 -3.67
CA PRO A 15 12.75 22.68 -4.96
C PRO A 15 13.18 23.91 -5.75
N ARG A 16 13.39 23.77 -7.06
CA ARG A 16 13.88 24.86 -7.93
C ARG A 16 13.02 26.12 -7.89
N ALA A 17 11.70 25.97 -7.77
CA ALA A 17 10.77 27.10 -7.65
C ALA A 17 10.93 27.85 -6.32
N TYR A 18 11.19 27.11 -5.23
CA TYR A 18 11.42 27.69 -3.91
C TYR A 18 12.76 28.44 -3.86
N ARG A 19 13.81 27.83 -4.41
CA ARG A 19 15.13 28.46 -4.53
C ARG A 19 15.08 29.80 -5.25
N ARG A 20 14.39 29.86 -6.40
CA ARG A 20 14.26 31.10 -7.18
C ARG A 20 13.67 32.28 -6.41
N GLN A 21 12.92 32.02 -5.35
CA GLN A 21 12.21 33.05 -4.61
C GLN A 21 12.86 33.37 -3.26
N TYR A 22 13.46 32.38 -2.58
CA TYR A 22 13.91 32.51 -1.19
C TYR A 22 15.39 32.17 -0.97
N GLU A 23 16.16 31.81 -2.02
CA GLU A 23 17.55 31.37 -1.85
C GLU A 23 18.44 32.46 -1.26
N ASP A 24 18.46 33.64 -1.85
CA ASP A 24 19.37 34.71 -1.41
C ASP A 24 18.96 35.29 -0.04
N GLU A 25 17.65 35.34 0.26
CA GLU A 25 17.14 35.75 1.57
C GLU A 25 17.56 34.77 2.68
N MET A 26 17.38 33.46 2.46
CA MET A 26 17.76 32.45 3.45
C MET A 26 19.27 32.38 3.66
N ILE A 27 20.07 32.55 2.60
CA ILE A 27 21.53 32.58 2.71
C ILE A 27 21.98 33.84 3.48
N GLY A 28 21.34 34.99 3.24
CA GLY A 28 21.61 36.22 3.97
C GLY A 28 21.45 36.02 5.48
N VAL A 29 20.31 35.49 5.91
CA VAL A 29 20.04 35.19 7.34
C VAL A 29 21.08 34.24 7.93
N LEU A 30 21.48 33.19 7.20
CA LEU A 30 22.47 32.21 7.66
C LEU A 30 23.90 32.76 7.75
N LEU A 31 24.23 33.78 6.94
CA LEU A 31 25.52 34.46 6.99
C LEU A 31 25.55 35.52 8.10
N ASP A 32 24.42 36.20 8.35
CA ASP A 32 24.27 37.17 9.44
C ASP A 32 24.36 36.51 10.82
N ASP A 33 23.83 35.30 10.96
CA ASP A 33 23.89 34.50 12.19
C ASP A 33 25.24 33.77 12.38
N ALA A 34 26.15 33.79 11.39
CA ALA A 34 27.42 33.07 11.47
C ALA A 34 28.42 33.76 12.40
N ALA A 35 29.15 32.97 13.20
CA ALA A 35 30.17 33.52 14.08
C ALA A 35 31.35 34.13 13.29
N PRO A 36 32.04 35.16 13.83
CA PRO A 36 33.28 35.66 13.25
C PRO A 36 34.26 34.49 13.04
N ASP A 37 34.82 34.37 11.84
CA ASP A 37 35.73 33.29 11.40
C ASP A 37 35.13 31.89 11.21
N GLN A 38 33.81 31.74 11.20
CA GLN A 38 33.16 30.46 10.92
C GLN A 38 33.41 29.98 9.46
N ARG A 39 34.20 28.90 9.31
CA ARG A 39 34.54 28.33 7.98
C ARG A 39 33.66 27.16 7.57
N ARG A 40 32.84 26.61 8.47
CA ARG A 40 31.94 25.48 8.22
C ARG A 40 30.56 25.74 8.84
N PRO A 41 29.47 25.33 8.16
CA PRO A 41 28.13 25.50 8.69
C PRO A 41 27.96 24.71 10.00
N ALA A 42 27.20 25.26 10.95
CA ALA A 42 26.93 24.53 12.18
C ALA A 42 26.04 23.33 11.87
N ALA A 43 26.20 22.23 12.62
CA ALA A 43 25.40 21.02 12.41
C ALA A 43 23.89 21.29 12.53
N ARG A 44 23.50 22.23 13.41
CA ARG A 44 22.12 22.68 13.58
C ARG A 44 21.57 23.34 12.31
N ASP A 45 22.34 24.18 11.64
CA ASP A 45 21.92 24.90 10.43
C ASP A 45 21.76 23.93 9.26
N VAL A 46 22.68 22.95 9.15
CA VAL A 46 22.57 21.87 8.15
C VAL A 46 21.28 21.07 8.37
N LEU A 47 21.00 20.67 9.61
CA LEU A 47 19.78 19.91 9.93
C LEU A 47 18.51 20.74 9.70
N ALA A 48 18.52 22.02 10.06
CA ALA A 48 17.42 22.94 9.82
C ALA A 48 17.16 23.14 8.31
N LEU A 49 18.21 23.31 7.51
CA LEU A 49 18.13 23.43 6.05
C LEU A 49 17.60 22.16 5.40
N LEU A 50 18.13 20.99 5.77
CA LEU A 50 17.66 19.71 5.25
C LEU A 50 16.20 19.43 5.65
N GLY A 51 15.84 19.73 6.91
CA GLY A 51 14.46 19.60 7.38
C GLY A 51 13.50 20.55 6.66
N GLY A 52 13.92 21.80 6.40
CA GLY A 52 13.15 22.76 5.62
C GLY A 52 13.02 22.36 4.14
N ALA A 53 14.09 21.82 3.53
CA ALA A 53 14.08 21.30 2.16
C ALA A 53 13.08 20.13 2.04
N LEU A 54 13.15 19.19 2.98
CA LEU A 54 12.21 18.07 3.06
C LEU A 54 10.77 18.57 3.20
N ARG A 55 10.51 19.52 4.11
CA ARG A 55 9.19 20.11 4.29
C ARG A 55 8.68 20.81 3.04
N ALA A 56 9.56 21.52 2.32
CA ALA A 56 9.21 22.17 1.05
C ALA A 56 8.85 21.15 -0.04
N HIS A 57 9.58 20.04 -0.15
CA HIS A 57 9.24 18.94 -1.04
C HIS A 57 7.92 18.27 -0.66
N VAL A 58 7.69 17.98 0.62
CA VAL A 58 6.44 17.39 1.12
C VAL A 58 5.26 18.31 0.83
N ARG A 59 5.39 19.62 1.08
CA ARG A 59 4.34 20.60 0.79
C ARG A 59 4.03 20.68 -0.70
N GLN A 60 5.07 20.72 -1.54
CA GLN A 60 4.90 20.75 -2.99
C GLN A 60 4.28 19.46 -3.53
N ALA A 61 4.69 18.30 -3.02
CA ALA A 61 4.08 17.01 -3.34
C ALA A 61 2.61 17.00 -2.91
N GLY A 62 2.30 17.42 -1.67
CA GLY A 62 0.94 17.51 -1.15
C GLY A 62 0.04 18.41 -2.00
N ALA A 63 0.52 19.56 -2.46
CA ALA A 63 -0.21 20.44 -3.36
C ALA A 63 -0.52 19.76 -4.72
N ARG A 64 0.39 18.93 -5.24
CA ARG A 64 0.17 18.17 -6.49
C ARG A 64 -0.87 17.04 -6.31
N PHE A 65 -0.78 16.30 -5.21
CA PHE A 65 -1.77 15.27 -4.87
C PHE A 65 -3.15 15.87 -4.53
N SER A 66 -3.19 17.16 -4.22
CA SER A 66 -4.41 17.93 -3.99
C SER A 66 -5.10 18.37 -5.29
N ALA A 67 -4.58 18.05 -6.48
CA ALA A 67 -5.33 18.27 -7.72
C ALA A 67 -6.49 17.26 -7.84
N ASP A 68 -7.67 17.71 -8.28
CA ASP A 68 -8.92 16.93 -8.32
C ASP A 68 -8.75 15.48 -8.79
N PRO A 69 -8.05 15.21 -9.90
CA PRO A 69 -8.04 13.86 -10.45
C PRO A 69 -6.95 12.95 -9.83
N TRP A 70 -6.09 13.46 -8.93
CA TRP A 70 -5.31 12.62 -8.01
C TRP A 70 -6.12 12.24 -6.76
N ARG A 71 -7.01 13.13 -6.30
CA ARG A 71 -7.91 12.85 -5.18
C ARG A 71 -8.89 11.72 -5.52
N GLU A 72 -9.43 11.72 -6.74
CA GLU A 72 -10.27 10.63 -7.25
C GLU A 72 -9.53 9.28 -7.26
N ALA A 73 -8.28 9.28 -7.74
CA ALA A 73 -7.44 8.08 -7.75
C ALA A 73 -7.18 7.56 -6.33
N ALA A 74 -6.91 8.47 -5.39
CA ALA A 74 -6.72 8.12 -3.98
C ALA A 74 -8.00 7.50 -3.38
N GLN A 75 -9.18 8.08 -3.62
CA GLN A 75 -10.44 7.53 -3.12
C GLN A 75 -10.75 6.15 -3.70
N ALA A 76 -10.54 5.97 -5.00
CA ALA A 76 -10.72 4.68 -5.65
C ALA A 76 -9.73 3.63 -5.13
N LEU A 77 -8.47 4.02 -4.90
CA LEU A 77 -7.48 3.17 -4.24
C LEU A 77 -7.95 2.76 -2.84
N ALA A 78 -8.40 3.71 -2.02
CA ALA A 78 -8.84 3.42 -0.65
C ALA A 78 -9.98 2.39 -0.62
N LEU A 79 -10.95 2.52 -1.53
CA LEU A 79 -12.05 1.56 -1.66
C LEU A 79 -11.55 0.18 -2.10
N ILE A 80 -10.78 0.11 -3.19
CA ILE A 80 -10.26 -1.17 -3.71
C ILE A 80 -9.35 -1.85 -2.68
N ALA A 81 -8.50 -1.08 -1.99
CA ALA A 81 -7.62 -1.54 -0.94
C ALA A 81 -8.41 -2.10 0.26
N ALA A 82 -9.42 -1.37 0.74
CA ALA A 82 -10.28 -1.83 1.83
C ALA A 82 -11.03 -3.13 1.46
N LEU A 83 -11.58 -3.22 0.25
CA LEU A 83 -12.22 -4.45 -0.24
C LEU A 83 -11.22 -5.61 -0.37
N THR A 84 -10.00 -5.34 -0.83
CA THR A 84 -8.96 -6.37 -0.93
C THR A 84 -8.55 -6.90 0.45
N LEU A 85 -8.43 -6.03 1.45
CA LEU A 85 -8.14 -6.41 2.83
C LEU A 85 -9.32 -7.13 3.48
N PHE A 86 -10.56 -6.72 3.18
CA PHE A 86 -11.75 -7.45 3.57
C PHE A 86 -11.77 -8.87 2.98
N VAL A 87 -11.55 -9.02 1.67
CA VAL A 87 -11.44 -10.32 1.00
C VAL A 87 -10.42 -11.22 1.70
N ARG A 88 -9.22 -10.68 1.96
CA ARG A 88 -8.15 -11.40 2.66
C ARG A 88 -8.59 -11.87 4.05
N ALA A 89 -9.19 -10.97 4.85
CA ALA A 89 -9.55 -11.26 6.23
C ALA A 89 -10.80 -12.14 6.36
N ALA A 90 -11.76 -12.03 5.44
CA ALA A 90 -13.04 -12.72 5.49
C ALA A 90 -12.98 -14.18 5.04
N ARG A 91 -12.01 -14.55 4.19
CA ARG A 91 -11.92 -15.90 3.59
C ARG A 91 -11.90 -17.02 4.64
N VAL A 92 -11.07 -16.90 5.67
CA VAL A 92 -10.95 -17.94 6.71
C VAL A 92 -12.21 -18.04 7.57
N PRO A 93 -12.78 -16.94 8.12
CA PRO A 93 -14.06 -16.99 8.81
C PRO A 93 -15.20 -17.58 7.97
N VAL A 94 -15.29 -17.20 6.69
CA VAL A 94 -16.35 -17.68 5.79
C VAL A 94 -16.21 -19.16 5.47
N LEU A 95 -14.98 -19.66 5.32
CA LEU A 95 -14.71 -21.09 5.21
C LEU A 95 -15.17 -21.84 6.46
N HIS A 96 -14.87 -21.33 7.66
CA HIS A 96 -15.28 -21.97 8.92
C HIS A 96 -16.81 -22.01 9.07
N LEU A 97 -17.50 -20.93 8.71
CA LEU A 97 -18.97 -20.91 8.68
C LEU A 97 -19.54 -21.96 7.71
N ALA A 98 -18.89 -22.17 6.55
CA ALA A 98 -19.29 -23.20 5.61
C ALA A 98 -19.01 -24.62 6.14
N MET A 99 -17.89 -24.84 6.82
CA MET A 99 -17.59 -26.12 7.50
C MET A 99 -18.62 -26.43 8.60
N LEU A 100 -19.01 -25.41 9.39
CA LEU A 100 -20.03 -25.52 10.42
C LEU A 100 -21.39 -25.90 9.80
N ALA A 101 -21.77 -25.25 8.70
CA ALA A 101 -23.00 -25.56 7.97
C ALA A 101 -23.03 -27.00 7.42
N GLN A 102 -21.87 -27.59 7.11
CA GLN A 102 -21.74 -28.98 6.67
C GLN A 102 -21.55 -29.98 7.82
N SER A 103 -21.70 -29.55 9.07
CA SER A 103 -21.58 -30.41 10.26
C SER A 103 -20.22 -31.13 10.38
N TYR A 104 -19.13 -30.55 9.86
CA TYR A 104 -17.78 -31.09 10.07
C TYR A 104 -17.35 -30.88 11.53
N PRO A 105 -17.33 -31.93 12.39
CA PRO A 105 -17.13 -31.77 13.84
C PRO A 105 -15.71 -31.32 14.18
N GLY A 106 -14.73 -31.69 13.34
CA GLY A 106 -13.31 -31.34 13.50
C GLY A 106 -12.94 -29.91 13.10
N GLY A 107 -13.84 -29.15 12.47
CA GLY A 107 -13.62 -27.75 12.10
C GLY A 107 -13.97 -26.74 13.21
N ILE A 108 -14.61 -27.22 14.28
CA ILE A 108 -15.13 -26.40 15.40
C ILE A 108 -14.11 -26.30 16.55
N GLY A 109 -12.87 -26.75 16.31
CA GLY A 109 -11.90 -27.05 17.38
C GLY A 109 -11.35 -25.87 18.15
N GLU A 110 -11.29 -24.66 17.60
CA GLU A 110 -10.76 -23.52 18.35
C GLU A 110 -11.59 -22.25 18.13
N PRO A 111 -12.28 -21.73 19.18
CA PRO A 111 -12.83 -20.36 19.22
C PRO A 111 -11.82 -19.29 18.81
N VAL A 112 -10.53 -19.63 18.87
CA VAL A 112 -9.38 -18.84 18.47
C VAL A 112 -9.34 -18.62 16.95
N VAL A 113 -9.91 -19.45 16.07
CA VAL A 113 -9.69 -19.27 14.60
C VAL A 113 -10.51 -18.12 13.99
N LEU A 114 -11.67 -17.79 14.56
CA LEU A 114 -12.43 -16.59 14.18
C LEU A 114 -11.74 -15.30 14.67
N TRP A 115 -10.85 -15.43 15.65
CA TRP A 115 -10.14 -14.33 16.27
C TRP A 115 -8.68 -14.27 15.81
N PRO A 116 -8.19 -13.18 15.19
CA PRO A 116 -8.86 -11.89 14.98
C PRO A 116 -9.49 -11.73 13.58
N GLY A 117 -9.52 -12.78 12.74
CA GLY A 117 -9.90 -12.66 11.32
C GLY A 117 -11.28 -12.05 11.07
N GLY A 118 -12.30 -12.48 11.83
CA GLY A 118 -13.67 -11.95 11.72
C GLY A 118 -13.77 -10.45 12.03
N PRO A 119 -13.34 -9.99 13.22
CA PRO A 119 -13.31 -8.57 13.56
C PRO A 119 -12.53 -7.70 12.56
N VAL A 120 -11.40 -8.19 12.06
CA VAL A 120 -10.58 -7.47 11.07
C VAL A 120 -11.31 -7.36 9.72
N ALA A 121 -12.01 -8.42 9.30
CA ALA A 121 -12.86 -8.36 8.11
C ALA A 121 -13.97 -7.31 8.27
N VAL A 122 -14.68 -7.32 9.40
CA VAL A 122 -15.73 -6.34 9.69
C VAL A 122 -15.17 -4.91 9.67
N LEU A 123 -13.99 -4.70 10.25
CA LEU A 123 -13.30 -3.40 10.23
C LEU A 123 -13.07 -2.90 8.80
N TRP A 124 -12.49 -3.73 7.92
CA TRP A 124 -12.23 -3.31 6.54
C TRP A 124 -13.50 -3.13 5.71
N LEU A 125 -14.55 -3.90 5.99
CA LEU A 125 -15.87 -3.69 5.39
C LEU A 125 -16.48 -2.35 5.82
N ILE A 126 -16.39 -2.00 7.12
CA ILE A 126 -16.83 -0.69 7.63
C ILE A 126 -16.07 0.44 6.92
N VAL A 127 -14.75 0.33 6.76
CA VAL A 127 -13.95 1.32 6.01
C VAL A 127 -14.47 1.48 4.57
N ALA A 128 -14.73 0.38 3.87
CA ALA A 128 -15.25 0.41 2.51
C ALA A 128 -16.64 1.06 2.43
N VAL A 129 -17.55 0.70 3.34
CA VAL A 129 -18.91 1.28 3.40
C VAL A 129 -18.85 2.78 3.70
N LEU A 130 -18.07 3.19 4.70
CA LEU A 130 -17.90 4.60 5.07
C LEU A 130 -17.26 5.42 3.93
N ALA A 131 -16.33 4.82 3.17
CA ALA A 131 -15.74 5.44 1.99
C ALA A 131 -16.79 5.69 0.90
N VAL A 132 -17.67 4.72 0.62
CA VAL A 132 -18.76 4.85 -0.37
C VAL A 132 -19.82 5.87 0.06
N VAL A 133 -20.18 5.89 1.35
CA VAL A 133 -21.16 6.85 1.92
C VAL A 133 -20.58 8.28 1.98
N GLY A 134 -19.27 8.45 1.79
CA GLY A 134 -18.60 9.76 1.79
C GLY A 134 -18.22 10.26 3.19
N TRP A 135 -18.19 9.37 4.19
CA TRP A 135 -17.77 9.67 5.56
C TRP A 135 -16.25 9.49 5.72
N ALA A 136 -15.48 10.13 4.84
CA ALA A 136 -14.04 9.91 4.70
C ALA A 136 -13.23 10.08 6.00
N ARG A 137 -13.66 10.96 6.92
CA ARG A 137 -12.98 11.14 8.22
C ARG A 137 -13.17 9.95 9.16
N ALA A 138 -14.40 9.45 9.26
CA ALA A 138 -14.70 8.25 10.03
C ALA A 138 -14.02 7.03 9.40
N ALA A 139 -14.09 6.90 8.07
CA ALA A 139 -13.39 5.86 7.33
C ALA A 139 -11.87 5.89 7.59
N ALA A 140 -11.25 7.08 7.56
CA ALA A 140 -9.83 7.24 7.85
C ALA A 140 -9.49 6.87 9.29
N ALA A 141 -10.29 7.28 10.27
CA ALA A 141 -10.07 6.91 11.68
C ALA A 141 -10.12 5.39 11.89
N VAL A 142 -11.14 4.73 11.33
CA VAL A 142 -11.24 3.26 11.39
C VAL A 142 -10.09 2.59 10.64
N ALA A 143 -9.69 3.12 9.48
CA ALA A 143 -8.56 2.61 8.70
C ALA A 143 -7.22 2.75 9.44
N VAL A 144 -7.02 3.80 10.24
CA VAL A 144 -5.84 3.91 11.10
C VAL A 144 -5.81 2.78 12.12
N CYS A 145 -6.93 2.45 12.76
CA CYS A 145 -7.01 1.30 13.67
C CYS A 145 -6.65 -0.02 12.96
N GLY A 146 -7.19 -0.23 11.75
CA GLY A 146 -6.88 -1.40 10.94
C GLY A 146 -5.41 -1.48 10.51
N ALA A 147 -4.82 -0.34 10.12
CA ALA A 147 -3.41 -0.25 9.76
C ALA A 147 -2.49 -0.52 10.96
N THR A 148 -2.80 0.07 12.12
CA THR A 148 -2.07 -0.20 13.37
C THR A 148 -2.15 -1.68 13.74
N PHE A 149 -3.33 -2.29 13.62
CA PHE A 149 -3.50 -3.72 13.85
C PHE A 149 -2.63 -4.57 12.91
N GLU A 150 -2.60 -4.29 11.61
CA GLU A 150 -1.77 -5.02 10.65
C GLU A 150 -0.27 -4.87 10.94
N VAL A 151 0.17 -3.68 11.33
CA VAL A 151 1.57 -3.43 11.74
C VAL A 151 1.91 -4.22 13.00
N VAL A 152 1.06 -4.18 14.03
CA VAL A 152 1.26 -4.93 15.28
C VAL A 152 1.26 -6.44 15.00
N ARG A 153 0.37 -6.93 14.14
CA ARG A 153 0.33 -8.34 13.74
C ARG A 153 1.61 -8.77 13.06
N VAL A 154 2.09 -8.00 12.07
CA VAL A 154 3.37 -8.26 11.40
C VAL A 154 4.55 -8.19 12.39
N ALA A 155 4.52 -7.29 13.36
CA ALA A 155 5.56 -7.23 14.38
C ALA A 155 5.50 -8.40 15.37
N ALA A 156 4.31 -8.84 15.78
CA ALA A 156 4.10 -9.95 16.71
C ALA A 156 4.48 -11.29 16.08
N ASP A 157 4.21 -11.46 14.79
CA ASP A 157 4.60 -12.66 14.04
C ASP A 157 6.08 -12.61 13.62
N TYR A 158 6.83 -11.55 13.94
CA TYR A 158 8.21 -11.36 13.45
C TYR A 158 9.14 -12.46 13.98
N GLY A 159 9.65 -13.27 13.06
CA GLY A 159 10.42 -14.48 13.37
C GLY A 159 9.88 -15.72 12.65
N GLN A 160 8.59 -15.72 12.30
CA GLN A 160 7.99 -16.74 11.44
C GLN A 160 8.25 -16.43 9.95
N TYR A 161 8.39 -17.48 9.13
CA TYR A 161 8.58 -17.35 7.67
C TYR A 161 7.44 -16.57 7.00
N SER A 162 6.21 -16.80 7.47
CA SER A 162 4.96 -16.21 6.96
C SER A 162 4.93 -14.69 7.04
N THR A 163 5.64 -14.09 7.98
CA THR A 163 5.54 -12.68 8.36
C THR A 163 6.03 -11.74 7.27
N VAL A 164 7.09 -12.13 6.56
CA VAL A 164 7.62 -11.35 5.43
C VAL A 164 6.61 -11.32 4.28
N PHE A 165 5.90 -12.41 4.01
CA PHE A 165 4.83 -12.45 3.01
C PHE A 165 3.58 -11.67 3.43
N HIS A 166 3.51 -11.24 4.69
CA HIS A 166 2.41 -10.47 5.26
C HIS A 166 2.74 -8.98 5.40
N LEU A 167 3.78 -8.49 4.74
CA LEU A 167 4.11 -7.06 4.71
C LEU A 167 3.24 -6.26 3.72
N TRP A 168 2.86 -6.84 2.58
CA TRP A 168 2.02 -6.16 1.58
C TRP A 168 0.65 -5.66 2.10
N PRO A 169 -0.09 -6.39 2.96
CA PRO A 169 -1.33 -5.91 3.56
C PRO A 169 -1.08 -4.74 4.52
N ALA A 170 0.03 -4.75 5.27
CA ALA A 170 0.37 -3.63 6.16
C ALA A 170 0.66 -2.36 5.36
N VAL A 171 1.39 -2.48 4.24
CA VAL A 171 1.60 -1.38 3.30
C VAL A 171 0.27 -0.90 2.73
N LEU A 172 -0.56 -1.81 2.22
CA LEU A 172 -1.87 -1.48 1.67
C LEU A 172 -2.77 -0.79 2.70
N ALA A 173 -2.78 -1.30 3.94
CA ALA A 173 -3.55 -0.77 5.07
C ALA A 173 -3.08 0.65 5.44
N ALA A 174 -1.78 0.92 5.47
CA ALA A 174 -1.22 2.24 5.74
C ALA A 174 -1.55 3.26 4.64
N MET A 175 -1.73 2.83 3.39
CA MET A 175 -2.10 3.71 2.28
C MET A 175 -3.54 4.18 2.35
N ILE A 176 -4.46 3.40 2.91
CA ILE A 176 -5.90 3.74 3.00
C ILE A 176 -6.16 5.06 3.75
N PRO A 177 -5.70 5.27 5.00
CA PRO A 177 -5.96 6.51 5.71
C PRO A 177 -5.30 7.70 5.02
N LEU A 178 -4.11 7.55 4.45
CA LEU A 178 -3.43 8.59 3.68
C LEU A 178 -4.26 9.01 2.46
N ALA A 179 -4.84 8.03 1.76
CA ALA A 179 -5.69 8.27 0.60
C ALA A 179 -7.03 8.94 0.99
N LEU A 180 -7.61 8.57 2.14
CA LEU A 180 -8.88 9.13 2.62
C LEU A 180 -8.76 10.55 3.18
N VAL A 181 -7.56 10.97 3.64
CA VAL A 181 -7.29 12.34 4.08
C VAL A 181 -7.37 13.33 2.90
N VAL A 182 -7.01 12.89 1.69
CA VAL A 182 -7.06 13.71 0.48
C VAL A 182 -8.49 13.75 -0.07
N ARG A 183 -9.34 14.63 0.48
CA ARG A 183 -10.76 14.77 0.09
C ARG A 183 -10.95 15.19 -1.37
N ALA A 184 -11.52 14.34 -2.22
CA ALA A 184 -12.08 14.79 -3.50
C ALA A 184 -13.42 15.53 -3.28
N PRO A 185 -13.79 16.48 -4.16
CA PRO A 185 -15.16 16.97 -4.21
C PRO A 185 -16.15 15.79 -4.38
N ARG A 186 -17.26 15.83 -3.62
CA ARG A 186 -18.19 14.70 -3.41
C ARG A 186 -18.73 14.05 -4.69
N SER A 187 -18.66 14.71 -5.84
CA SER A 187 -19.29 14.29 -7.10
C SER A 187 -18.51 13.21 -7.86
N ALA A 188 -17.18 13.23 -7.85
CA ALA A 188 -16.39 12.41 -8.78
C ALA A 188 -16.10 10.98 -8.27
N GLY A 189 -15.76 10.82 -6.98
CA GLY A 189 -15.59 9.50 -6.36
C GLY A 189 -16.90 8.71 -6.23
N ALA A 190 -18.01 9.42 -5.98
CA ALA A 190 -19.35 8.83 -5.94
C ALA A 190 -19.81 8.32 -7.31
N ALA A 191 -19.41 8.98 -8.40
CA ALA A 191 -19.71 8.52 -9.75
C ALA A 191 -18.96 7.21 -10.08
N LEU A 192 -17.66 7.13 -9.77
CA LEU A 192 -16.90 5.90 -10.00
C LEU A 192 -17.42 4.73 -9.17
N ALA A 193 -17.73 4.99 -7.89
CA ALA A 193 -18.35 4.00 -7.01
C ALA A 193 -19.69 3.54 -7.59
N ARG A 194 -20.60 4.45 -7.95
CA ARG A 194 -21.96 4.09 -8.37
C ARG A 194 -22.01 3.27 -9.67
N TRP A 195 -21.17 3.56 -10.65
CA TRP A 195 -21.16 2.83 -11.92
C TRP A 195 -20.45 1.48 -11.87
N ARG A 196 -19.61 1.24 -10.84
CA ARG A 196 -18.72 0.06 -10.78
C ARG A 196 -18.83 -0.72 -9.49
N LEU A 197 -19.71 -0.28 -8.58
CA LEU A 197 -19.99 -0.96 -7.33
C LEU A 197 -20.40 -2.40 -7.61
N GLY A 198 -21.24 -2.64 -8.62
CA GLY A 198 -21.66 -3.99 -9.01
C GLY A 198 -20.48 -4.91 -9.32
N THR A 199 -19.51 -4.45 -10.12
CA THR A 199 -18.31 -5.24 -10.46
C THR A 199 -17.42 -5.47 -9.24
N LEU A 200 -17.23 -4.44 -8.40
CA LEU A 200 -16.42 -4.56 -7.18
C LEU A 200 -17.07 -5.47 -6.13
N VAL A 201 -18.39 -5.39 -5.98
CA VAL A 201 -19.18 -6.27 -5.09
C VAL A 201 -19.12 -7.70 -5.61
N ALA A 202 -19.33 -7.92 -6.92
CA ALA A 202 -19.18 -9.24 -7.53
C ALA A 202 -17.76 -9.80 -7.34
N ALA A 203 -16.73 -8.99 -7.59
CA ALA A 203 -15.33 -9.39 -7.37
C ALA A 203 -15.08 -9.79 -5.90
N THR A 204 -15.63 -9.01 -4.97
CA THR A 204 -15.52 -9.26 -3.53
C THR A 204 -16.23 -10.55 -3.14
N LEU A 205 -17.49 -10.73 -3.55
CA LEU A 205 -18.29 -11.91 -3.23
C LEU A 205 -17.66 -13.19 -3.79
N VAL A 206 -17.24 -13.18 -5.06
CA VAL A 206 -16.56 -14.33 -5.69
C VAL A 206 -15.29 -14.69 -4.93
N SER A 207 -14.48 -13.70 -4.57
CA SER A 207 -13.21 -13.94 -3.87
C SER A 207 -13.38 -14.43 -2.43
N VAL A 208 -14.39 -13.93 -1.71
CA VAL A 208 -14.69 -14.31 -0.33
C VAL A 208 -15.32 -15.70 -0.25
N ALA A 209 -16.23 -16.02 -1.19
CA ALA A 209 -16.93 -17.30 -1.22
C ALA A 209 -16.07 -18.44 -1.80
N ALA A 210 -14.97 -18.13 -2.50
CA ALA A 210 -14.08 -19.10 -3.14
C ALA A 210 -13.75 -20.33 -2.28
N PRO A 211 -13.25 -20.21 -1.03
CA PRO A 211 -12.93 -21.37 -0.20
C PRO A 211 -14.17 -22.20 0.16
N SER A 212 -15.30 -21.55 0.46
CA SER A 212 -16.55 -22.25 0.80
C SER A 212 -17.14 -23.00 -0.39
N VAL A 213 -17.07 -22.41 -1.59
CA VAL A 213 -17.53 -23.07 -2.82
C VAL A 213 -16.64 -24.27 -3.15
N ALA A 214 -15.32 -24.12 -3.02
CA ALA A 214 -14.37 -25.23 -3.20
C ALA A 214 -14.67 -26.39 -2.22
N LEU A 215 -14.95 -26.08 -0.95
CA LEU A 215 -15.34 -27.06 0.05
C LEU A 215 -16.66 -27.77 -0.31
N VAL A 216 -17.74 -27.02 -0.59
CA VAL A 216 -19.07 -27.58 -0.89
C VAL A 216 -19.08 -28.44 -2.15
N THR A 217 -18.30 -28.06 -3.16
CA THR A 217 -18.22 -28.81 -4.41
C THR A 217 -17.39 -30.08 -4.31
N GLY A 218 -16.62 -30.26 -3.22
CA GLY A 218 -15.78 -31.45 -2.99
C GLY A 218 -14.67 -31.65 -4.03
N ALA A 219 -14.47 -30.70 -4.94
CA ALA A 219 -13.62 -30.86 -6.11
C ALA A 219 -12.12 -30.94 -5.78
N ASP A 220 -11.72 -30.40 -4.64
CA ASP A 220 -10.32 -30.40 -4.21
C ASP A 220 -9.94 -31.69 -3.45
N ASN A 221 -10.90 -32.51 -3.02
CA ASN A 221 -10.63 -33.80 -2.37
C ASN A 221 -10.10 -34.87 -3.34
N ALA A 222 -10.27 -34.67 -4.66
CA ALA A 222 -9.87 -35.62 -5.70
C ALA A 222 -8.52 -35.30 -6.36
N THR A 223 -7.87 -34.18 -6.02
CA THR A 223 -6.63 -33.75 -6.66
C THR A 223 -5.57 -33.37 -5.64
N ALA A 224 -4.32 -33.82 -5.86
CA ALA A 224 -3.19 -33.42 -5.03
C ALA A 224 -3.19 -31.88 -4.85
N PRO A 225 -3.12 -31.37 -3.60
CA PRO A 225 -3.08 -29.94 -3.34
C PRO A 225 -1.98 -29.32 -4.18
N ILE A 226 -2.33 -28.29 -4.95
CA ILE A 226 -1.31 -27.41 -5.50
C ILE A 226 -0.77 -26.65 -4.29
N TYR A 227 0.25 -27.20 -3.62
CA TYR A 227 1.06 -26.51 -2.60
C TYR A 227 1.90 -25.40 -3.26
N GLY A 228 1.28 -24.60 -4.12
CA GLY A 228 1.84 -23.42 -4.72
C GLY A 228 1.60 -22.22 -3.82
N THR A 229 2.61 -21.37 -3.73
CA THR A 229 2.45 -20.01 -3.19
C THR A 229 1.58 -19.21 -4.16
N TRP A 230 0.26 -19.27 -3.97
CA TRP A 230 -0.65 -18.39 -4.70
C TRP A 230 -0.42 -16.95 -4.24
N ILE A 231 -0.54 -15.99 -5.18
CA ILE A 231 -0.07 -14.60 -5.06
C ILE A 231 -0.38 -13.98 -3.68
N PHE A 232 -1.56 -14.28 -3.12
CA PHE A 232 -2.02 -13.75 -1.84
C PHE A 232 -2.20 -14.76 -0.70
N THR A 233 -2.20 -16.08 -0.97
CA THR A 233 -2.49 -17.13 0.03
C THR A 233 -1.76 -18.44 -0.29
N ALA A 234 -1.39 -19.20 0.74
CA ALA A 234 -0.81 -20.54 0.60
C ALA A 234 -1.90 -21.62 0.74
N GLY A 235 -1.69 -22.79 0.12
CA GLY A 235 -2.56 -23.96 0.32
C GLY A 235 -3.93 -23.85 -0.35
N VAL A 236 -3.98 -23.32 -1.58
CA VAL A 236 -5.23 -23.06 -2.31
C VAL A 236 -5.53 -24.23 -3.25
N GLY A 237 -6.75 -24.76 -3.19
CA GLY A 237 -7.23 -25.78 -4.13
C GLY A 237 -7.43 -25.24 -5.55
N ARG A 238 -7.72 -26.11 -6.53
CA ARG A 238 -7.85 -25.71 -7.94
C ARG A 238 -9.07 -24.82 -8.15
N ILE A 239 -10.22 -25.20 -7.60
CA ILE A 239 -11.45 -24.41 -7.73
C ILE A 239 -11.29 -23.08 -7.00
N GLU A 240 -10.75 -23.11 -5.79
CA GLU A 240 -10.49 -21.89 -5.03
C GLU A 240 -9.55 -20.95 -5.81
N ALA A 241 -8.48 -21.48 -6.42
CA ALA A 241 -7.57 -20.71 -7.26
C ALA A 241 -8.26 -20.08 -8.47
N ILE A 242 -9.13 -20.83 -9.17
CA ILE A 242 -9.90 -20.31 -10.31
C ILE A 242 -10.82 -19.17 -9.88
N LEU A 243 -11.56 -19.35 -8.79
CA LEU A 243 -12.49 -18.34 -8.27
C LEU A 243 -11.76 -17.08 -7.80
N LEU A 244 -10.63 -17.25 -7.10
CA LEU A 244 -9.76 -16.12 -6.73
C LEU A 244 -9.22 -15.41 -7.96
N THR A 245 -8.77 -16.16 -8.98
CA THR A 245 -8.32 -15.58 -10.26
C THR A 245 -9.43 -14.74 -10.88
N ALA A 246 -10.64 -15.28 -10.96
CA ALA A 246 -11.80 -14.57 -11.50
C ALA A 246 -12.09 -13.29 -10.69
N GLY A 247 -12.08 -13.36 -9.37
CA GLY A 247 -12.24 -12.20 -8.48
C GLY A 247 -11.18 -11.12 -8.70
N TYR A 248 -9.90 -11.51 -8.79
CA TYR A 248 -8.81 -10.56 -9.08
C TYR A 248 -8.88 -9.98 -10.49
N LEU A 249 -9.28 -10.77 -11.48
CA LEU A 249 -9.53 -10.29 -12.85
C LEU A 249 -10.68 -9.28 -12.89
N LEU A 250 -11.73 -9.47 -12.08
CA LEU A 250 -12.81 -8.49 -11.96
C LEU A 250 -12.34 -7.19 -11.28
N PHE A 251 -11.50 -7.26 -10.25
CA PHE A 251 -10.84 -6.06 -9.70
C PHE A 251 -9.96 -5.36 -10.74
N ALA A 252 -9.15 -6.11 -11.48
CA ALA A 252 -8.31 -5.60 -12.54
C ALA A 252 -9.16 -4.96 -13.65
N LEU A 253 -10.26 -5.60 -14.06
CA LEU A 253 -11.20 -5.07 -15.04
C LEU A 253 -11.86 -3.78 -14.55
N ALA A 254 -12.25 -3.71 -13.28
CA ALA A 254 -12.80 -2.51 -12.67
C ALA A 254 -11.80 -1.34 -12.70
N ILE A 255 -10.49 -1.61 -12.51
CA ILE A 255 -9.41 -0.62 -12.65
C ILE A 255 -9.16 -0.27 -14.12
N LEU A 256 -9.06 -1.27 -15.00
CA LEU A 256 -8.70 -1.09 -16.40
C LEU A 256 -9.77 -0.37 -17.20
N SER A 257 -11.04 -0.54 -16.84
CA SER A 257 -12.12 0.18 -17.49
C SER A 257 -12.16 1.67 -17.10
N THR A 258 -11.37 2.14 -16.11
CA THR A 258 -11.41 3.54 -15.68
C THR A 258 -10.88 4.48 -16.77
N PRO A 259 -11.28 5.76 -16.80
CA PRO A 259 -10.73 6.74 -17.74
C PRO A 259 -9.20 6.72 -17.71
N ALA A 260 -8.55 6.84 -18.87
CA ALA A 260 -7.10 6.62 -19.00
C ALA A 260 -6.27 7.49 -18.03
N VAL A 261 -6.74 8.70 -17.74
CA VAL A 261 -6.13 9.63 -16.77
C VAL A 261 -6.18 9.05 -15.35
N LEU A 262 -7.36 8.61 -14.91
CA LEU A 262 -7.57 7.99 -13.59
C LEU A 262 -6.80 6.66 -13.48
N ARG A 263 -6.87 5.83 -14.53
CA ARG A 263 -6.18 4.54 -14.61
C ARG A 263 -4.69 4.67 -14.38
N ARG A 264 -4.03 5.62 -15.05
CA ARG A 264 -2.58 5.82 -14.90
C ARG A 264 -2.19 6.23 -13.48
N ARG A 265 -2.99 7.06 -12.81
CA ARG A 265 -2.75 7.48 -11.43
C ARG A 265 -3.01 6.38 -10.43
N LEU A 266 -4.09 5.62 -10.63
CA LEU A 266 -4.38 4.41 -9.85
C LEU A 266 -3.24 3.40 -9.96
N LEU A 267 -2.77 3.13 -11.18
CA LEU A 267 -1.63 2.24 -11.40
C LEU A 267 -0.38 2.75 -10.69
N ALA A 268 -0.07 4.05 -10.77
CA ALA A 268 1.04 4.65 -10.04
C ALA A 268 0.90 4.49 -8.51
N LEU A 269 -0.31 4.63 -7.97
CA LEU A 269 -0.59 4.43 -6.55
C LEU A 269 -0.51 2.96 -6.10
N VAL A 270 -0.70 1.99 -7.01
CA VAL A 270 -0.56 0.57 -6.68
C VAL A 270 0.90 0.10 -6.71
N VAL A 271 1.81 0.86 -7.35
CA VAL A 271 3.24 0.52 -7.47
C VAL A 271 3.92 0.16 -6.14
N PRO A 272 3.77 0.91 -5.02
CA PRO A 272 4.39 0.52 -3.76
C PRO A 272 3.99 -0.90 -3.32
N VAL A 273 2.70 -1.22 -3.41
CA VAL A 273 2.16 -2.53 -3.00
C VAL A 273 2.67 -3.63 -3.92
N ALA A 274 2.67 -3.39 -5.23
CA ALA A 274 3.22 -4.33 -6.20
C ALA A 274 4.72 -4.57 -6.00
N ALA A 275 5.49 -3.52 -5.71
CA ALA A 275 6.92 -3.62 -5.40
C ALA A 275 7.15 -4.42 -4.11
N THR A 276 6.41 -4.14 -3.03
CA THR A 276 6.48 -4.92 -1.79
C THR A 276 6.11 -6.39 -2.04
N LEU A 277 5.06 -6.66 -2.80
CA LEU A 277 4.64 -8.02 -3.14
C LEU A 277 5.72 -8.76 -3.94
N LEU A 278 6.30 -8.13 -4.96
CA LEU A 278 7.39 -8.71 -5.75
C LEU A 278 8.64 -8.97 -4.89
N LEU A 279 9.05 -8.00 -4.06
CA LEU A 279 10.20 -8.16 -3.17
C LEU A 279 10.00 -9.29 -2.16
N THR A 280 8.81 -9.37 -1.57
CA THR A 280 8.51 -10.41 -0.57
C THR A 280 8.30 -11.79 -1.18
N ARG A 281 7.69 -11.88 -2.37
CA ARG A 281 7.40 -13.16 -3.04
C ARG A 281 8.56 -13.71 -3.86
N VAL A 282 9.19 -12.84 -4.65
CA VAL A 282 10.25 -13.23 -5.60
C VAL A 282 11.62 -12.99 -5.00
N GLY A 283 11.81 -11.88 -4.27
CA GLY A 283 13.12 -11.52 -3.70
C GLY A 283 13.50 -12.33 -2.45
N LEU A 284 12.54 -12.53 -1.54
CA LEU A 284 12.73 -13.20 -0.24
C LEU A 284 12.09 -14.60 -0.16
N GLY A 285 11.46 -15.07 -1.25
CA GLY A 285 10.79 -16.37 -1.31
C GLY A 285 11.74 -17.55 -1.51
N SER A 286 11.22 -18.77 -1.42
CA SER A 286 11.99 -20.02 -1.55
C SER A 286 12.74 -20.21 -2.88
N THR A 287 12.40 -19.42 -3.90
CA THR A 287 13.01 -19.44 -5.24
C THR A 287 13.86 -18.19 -5.53
N GLY A 288 13.97 -17.25 -4.58
CA GLY A 288 14.65 -15.98 -4.76
C GLY A 288 16.15 -16.08 -4.54
N THR A 289 16.95 -15.66 -5.51
CA THR A 289 18.43 -15.65 -5.48
C THR A 289 19.03 -14.36 -4.91
N PHE A 290 18.23 -13.31 -4.69
CA PHE A 290 18.73 -11.95 -4.46
C PHE A 290 18.93 -11.57 -3.00
N LEU A 291 18.20 -12.18 -2.07
CA LEU A 291 18.26 -11.90 -0.63
C LEU A 291 18.22 -13.22 0.14
N GLU A 292 19.24 -14.05 -0.07
CA GLU A 292 19.37 -15.35 0.58
C GLU A 292 19.27 -15.19 2.11
N ARG A 293 18.33 -15.92 2.71
CA ARG A 293 18.08 -15.89 4.14
C ARG A 293 18.68 -17.15 4.73
N SER A 294 19.81 -16.99 5.42
CA SER A 294 20.47 -18.10 6.09
C SER A 294 19.51 -18.70 7.14
N THR A 295 19.32 -20.01 7.09
CA THR A 295 18.63 -20.77 8.12
C THR A 295 19.66 -21.22 9.15
N HIS A 296 19.47 -20.86 10.42
CA HIS A 296 20.21 -21.47 11.53
C HIS A 296 19.27 -22.45 12.21
N ASP A 297 19.61 -23.74 12.23
CA ASP A 297 18.85 -24.81 12.89
C ASP A 297 17.38 -24.90 12.45
N GLY A 298 17.10 -24.68 11.16
CA GLY A 298 15.73 -24.71 10.61
C GLY A 298 14.89 -23.47 10.93
N VAL A 299 15.41 -22.53 11.73
CA VAL A 299 14.80 -21.22 11.98
C VAL A 299 15.42 -20.19 11.04
N LEU A 300 14.57 -19.43 10.34
CA LEU A 300 15.02 -18.39 9.42
C LEU A 300 15.63 -17.23 10.19
N ALA A 301 16.87 -16.86 9.88
CA ALA A 301 17.55 -15.72 10.52
C ALA A 301 16.74 -14.43 10.35
N ALA A 302 16.82 -13.49 11.30
CA ALA A 302 16.17 -12.18 11.16
C ALA A 302 16.61 -11.46 9.86
N LEU A 303 15.75 -10.59 9.32
CA LEU A 303 16.12 -9.77 8.16
C LEU A 303 17.31 -8.86 8.54
N THR A 304 18.30 -8.77 7.66
CA THR A 304 19.43 -7.86 7.87
C THR A 304 18.98 -6.40 7.78
N PRO A 305 19.69 -5.44 8.40
CA PRO A 305 19.37 -4.03 8.26
C PRO A 305 19.31 -3.56 6.80
N ALA A 306 20.14 -4.13 5.92
CA ALA A 306 20.13 -3.86 4.49
C ALA A 306 18.82 -4.36 3.82
N GLN A 307 18.36 -5.57 4.16
CA GLN A 307 17.10 -6.11 3.67
C GLN A 307 15.90 -5.26 4.11
N TRP A 308 15.89 -4.80 5.36
CA TRP A 308 14.87 -3.87 5.86
C TRP A 308 14.88 -2.55 5.11
N LEU A 309 16.07 -1.98 4.89
CA LEU A 309 16.23 -0.73 4.17
C LEU A 309 15.73 -0.85 2.73
N VAL A 310 16.04 -1.95 2.03
CA VAL A 310 15.50 -2.23 0.70
C VAL A 310 13.98 -2.35 0.72
N LEU A 311 13.43 -3.10 1.69
CA LEU A 311 11.98 -3.34 1.77
C LEU A 311 11.17 -2.08 2.06
N VAL A 312 11.75 -1.13 2.80
CA VAL A 312 11.12 0.16 3.10
C VAL A 312 11.34 1.18 1.98
N LEU A 313 12.57 1.31 1.47
CA LEU A 313 12.91 2.36 0.51
C LEU A 313 12.49 2.03 -0.92
N ALA A 314 12.55 0.77 -1.35
CA ALA A 314 12.25 0.41 -2.74
C ALA A 314 10.80 0.75 -3.13
N PRO A 315 9.75 0.41 -2.35
CA PRO A 315 8.38 0.82 -2.67
C PRO A 315 8.22 2.34 -2.82
N ALA A 316 8.86 3.12 -1.94
CA ALA A 316 8.83 4.59 -1.99
C ALA A 316 9.56 5.14 -3.23
N LEU A 317 10.71 4.55 -3.58
CA LEU A 317 11.48 4.91 -4.76
C LEU A 317 10.71 4.59 -6.05
N PHE A 318 10.16 3.38 -6.17
CA PHE A 318 9.36 2.98 -7.33
C PHE A 318 8.12 3.86 -7.50
N PHE A 319 7.48 4.24 -6.40
CA PHE A 319 6.38 5.21 -6.42
C PHE A 319 6.83 6.58 -6.94
N ALA A 320 7.94 7.12 -6.42
CA ALA A 320 8.47 8.40 -6.87
C ALA A 320 8.81 8.39 -8.37
N VAL A 321 9.42 7.30 -8.86
CA VAL A 321 9.71 7.10 -10.28
C VAL A 321 8.42 7.02 -11.11
N ALA A 322 7.41 6.26 -10.67
CA ALA A 322 6.14 6.14 -11.37
C ALA A 322 5.43 7.50 -11.49
N VAL A 323 5.40 8.28 -10.42
CA VAL A 323 4.85 9.65 -10.42
C VAL A 323 5.65 10.57 -11.35
N ALA A 324 6.99 10.48 -11.33
CA ALA A 324 7.85 11.29 -12.19
C ALA A 324 7.62 10.99 -13.70
N ILE A 325 7.54 9.70 -14.06
CA ILE A 325 7.26 9.26 -15.44
C ILE A 325 5.88 9.75 -15.89
N LEU A 326 4.87 9.60 -15.04
CA LEU A 326 3.51 10.04 -15.35
C LEU A 326 3.47 11.55 -15.61
N HIS A 327 4.13 12.33 -14.75
CA HIS A 327 4.21 13.78 -14.89
C HIS A 327 4.95 14.23 -16.15
N HIS A 328 6.04 13.54 -16.50
CA HIS A 328 6.78 13.81 -17.73
C HIS A 328 5.92 13.56 -18.97
N ARG A 329 5.12 12.49 -18.96
CA ARG A 329 4.17 12.17 -20.04
C ARG A 329 3.05 13.20 -20.17
N GLU A 330 2.46 13.63 -19.06
CA GLU A 330 1.41 14.64 -19.06
C GLU A 330 1.91 15.98 -19.64
N ARG A 331 3.14 16.41 -19.28
CA ARG A 331 3.76 17.63 -19.82
C ARG A 331 4.13 17.57 -21.29
N SER A 332 4.49 16.38 -21.78
CA SER A 332 4.88 16.18 -23.19
C SER A 332 3.66 16.10 -24.09
N GLY A 333 2.56 15.52 -23.60
CA GLY A 333 1.29 15.47 -24.32
C GLY A 333 0.62 16.84 -24.49
N SER A 334 0.78 17.75 -23.52
CA SER A 334 0.20 19.10 -23.61
C SER A 334 0.99 20.08 -24.50
N ARG A 335 2.09 19.65 -25.12
CA ARG A 335 2.87 20.46 -26.08
C ARG A 335 2.58 20.12 -27.55
N ILE A 336 1.78 19.09 -27.82
CA ILE A 336 1.48 18.58 -29.16
C ILE A 336 0.00 18.78 -29.53
N ALA A 337 -0.82 19.27 -28.58
CA ALA A 337 -2.19 19.71 -28.80
C ALA A 337 -2.23 21.25 -28.80
#